data_AF-A0A1S9DM05-F1
#
_entry.id   AF-A0A1S9DM05-F1
#
_cell.length_a   1.000
_cell.length_b   1.000
_cell.length_c   1.000
_cell.angle_alpha   90.00
_cell.angle_beta   90.00
_cell.angle_gamma   90.00
#
_symmetry.space_group_name_H-M   'P 1'
#
loop_
_entity.id
_entity.type
_entity.pdbx_description
1 polymer ?
#
loop_
_entity_poly.entity_id
_entity_poly.type
_entity_poly.pdbx_seq_one_letter_code
_entity_poly.pdbx_strand_id
1 'polypeptide(L)'
;MDSSPNPKADKSKPPHGQEPNESWQLFDYGIGPHSADRGDTPTLEISGVIQNTPKLENVLVSTVLQSQYTNSNKPLTDLELDEISENLNVGRWNLYGAIPGSPGGTSILLSDRQSNDRDAKAQEDLTRRLSEEYGFDFISMFVVGAREMHHIVCILFDRKDPDSRNRACKLIQVLIAEAADRAGFNENAQMKLNEKLKNTHDPKGTLCPGKNGIWPANYRKED
;
A
#
# COMPACT_ATOMS: atom_id res chain seq x y z
N MET A 1 -8.17 -4.85 -22.78
CA MET A 1 -8.21 -3.48 -23.33
C MET A 1 -8.53 -3.61 -24.80
N ASP A 2 -9.69 -3.15 -25.24
CA ASP A 2 -10.19 -3.37 -26.59
C ASP A 2 -9.69 -2.29 -27.54
N SER A 3 -8.38 -2.25 -27.79
CA SER A 3 -7.89 -1.56 -28.98
C SER A 3 -8.04 -2.52 -30.15
N SER A 4 -8.66 -2.05 -31.23
CA SER A 4 -9.11 -2.90 -32.34
C SER A 4 -8.00 -3.80 -32.90
N PRO A 5 -8.32 -5.00 -33.42
CA PRO A 5 -7.31 -5.90 -33.97
C PRO A 5 -6.40 -5.20 -34.96
N ASN A 6 -5.10 -5.49 -34.92
CA ASN A 6 -4.16 -4.90 -35.86
C ASN A 6 -4.52 -5.32 -37.29
N PRO A 7 -4.94 -4.39 -38.18
CA PRO A 7 -5.37 -4.73 -39.53
C PRO A 7 -4.23 -5.28 -40.39
N LYS A 8 -2.98 -5.02 -40.00
CA LYS A 8 -1.76 -5.49 -40.67
C LYS A 8 -1.18 -6.77 -40.06
N ALA A 9 -1.80 -7.34 -39.02
CA ALA A 9 -1.29 -8.55 -38.39
C ALA A 9 -1.37 -9.76 -39.31
N ASP A 10 -0.38 -10.65 -39.18
CA ASP A 10 -0.34 -11.92 -39.90
C ASP A 10 -1.43 -12.87 -39.38
N LYS A 11 -2.50 -13.02 -40.18
CA LYS A 11 -3.66 -13.84 -39.86
C LYS A 11 -3.38 -15.35 -39.88
N SER A 12 -2.21 -15.77 -40.39
CA SER A 12 -1.80 -17.18 -40.35
C SER A 12 -1.33 -17.63 -38.97
N LYS A 13 -0.94 -16.68 -38.11
CA LYS A 13 -0.53 -16.94 -36.73
C LYS A 13 -1.75 -17.05 -35.81
N PRO A 14 -1.69 -17.91 -34.78
CA PRO A 14 -2.74 -17.94 -33.76
C PRO A 14 -2.82 -16.58 -33.04
N PRO A 15 -3.98 -16.22 -32.45
CA PRO A 15 -4.21 -14.88 -31.88
C PRO A 15 -3.15 -14.40 -30.88
N HIS A 16 -2.55 -15.30 -30.10
CA HIS A 16 -1.49 -14.96 -29.13
C HIS A 16 -0.12 -14.68 -29.76
N GLY A 17 0.07 -15.01 -31.04
CA GLY A 17 1.30 -14.75 -31.79
C GLY A 17 1.18 -13.60 -32.80
N GLN A 18 0.06 -12.86 -32.78
CA GLN A 18 -0.16 -11.70 -33.63
C GLN A 18 0.38 -10.43 -32.96
N GLU A 19 1.02 -9.56 -33.76
CA GLU A 19 1.51 -8.27 -33.27
C GLU A 19 0.34 -7.35 -32.90
N PRO A 20 0.41 -6.66 -31.75
CA PRO A 20 -0.61 -5.69 -31.32
C PRO A 20 -0.67 -4.49 -32.27
N ASN A 21 -1.76 -3.71 -32.19
CA ASN A 21 -1.89 -2.49 -32.99
C ASN A 21 -1.00 -1.35 -32.43
N GLU A 22 -0.76 -0.33 -33.25
CA GLU A 22 0.13 0.80 -32.92
C GLU A 22 -0.35 1.63 -31.71
N SER A 23 -1.66 1.60 -31.41
CA SER A 23 -2.26 2.36 -30.32
C SER A 23 -2.33 1.60 -28.99
N TRP A 24 -2.06 0.28 -29.00
CA TRP A 24 -2.27 -0.62 -27.85
C TRP A 24 -1.52 -0.20 -26.59
N GLN A 25 -0.33 0.41 -26.74
CA GLN A 25 0.49 0.89 -25.62
C GLN A 25 0.44 2.41 -25.41
N LEU A 26 -0.18 3.14 -26.33
CA LEU A 26 -0.23 4.61 -26.30
C LEU A 26 -1.48 5.13 -25.59
N PHE A 27 -2.56 4.36 -25.67
CA PHE A 27 -3.85 4.72 -25.09
C PHE A 27 -4.44 3.53 -24.34
N ASP A 28 -4.64 3.71 -23.03
CA ASP A 28 -5.27 2.68 -22.20
C ASP A 28 -6.74 2.45 -22.58
N TYR A 29 -7.36 3.46 -23.20
CA TYR A 29 -8.75 3.42 -23.62
C TYR A 29 -8.91 2.79 -25.00
N GLY A 30 -9.83 1.83 -25.07
CA GLY A 30 -10.31 1.22 -26.31
C GLY A 30 -11.73 1.68 -26.63
N ILE A 31 -12.45 0.88 -27.42
CA ILE A 31 -13.87 1.10 -27.70
C ILE A 31 -14.72 0.33 -26.68
N GLY A 32 -15.75 0.97 -26.12
CA GLY A 32 -16.69 0.32 -25.20
C GLY A 32 -16.25 0.33 -23.72
N PRO A 33 -16.78 -0.59 -22.89
CA PRO A 33 -16.52 -0.60 -21.44
C PRO A 33 -15.03 -0.77 -21.14
N HIS A 34 -14.48 0.18 -20.38
CA HIS A 34 -13.09 0.09 -19.94
C HIS A 34 -12.99 -0.91 -18.79
N SER A 35 -12.54 -2.12 -19.11
CA SER A 35 -12.44 -3.24 -18.17
C SER A 35 -11.16 -3.25 -17.33
N ALA A 36 -10.21 -2.35 -17.63
CA ALA A 36 -9.04 -2.17 -16.79
C ALA A 36 -9.43 -1.24 -15.64
N ASP A 37 -9.09 -1.65 -14.42
CA ASP A 37 -9.36 -0.85 -13.24
C ASP A 37 -8.42 0.35 -13.22
N ARG A 38 -8.99 1.56 -13.14
CA ARG A 38 -8.23 2.81 -13.20
C ARG A 38 -8.14 3.38 -11.79
N GLY A 39 -6.97 3.24 -11.18
CA GLY A 39 -6.61 3.85 -9.89
C GLY A 39 -6.20 5.32 -10.00
N ASP A 40 -6.65 6.06 -11.02
CA ASP A 40 -6.19 7.43 -11.25
C ASP A 40 -6.92 8.40 -10.31
N THR A 41 -6.36 8.54 -9.11
CA THR A 41 -6.57 9.72 -8.28
C THR A 41 -5.71 10.86 -8.84
N PRO A 42 -6.29 11.98 -9.33
CA PRO A 42 -5.50 13.13 -9.73
C PRO A 42 -4.77 13.67 -8.50
N THR A 43 -3.44 13.78 -8.59
CA THR A 43 -2.56 14.19 -7.50
C THR A 43 -3.03 15.47 -6.82
N LEU A 44 -3.09 15.52 -5.49
CA LEU A 44 -3.29 16.76 -4.73
C LEU A 44 -1.95 17.51 -4.68
N GLU A 45 -1.32 17.63 -5.84
CA GLU A 45 -0.46 18.75 -6.14
C GLU A 45 -1.39 19.95 -6.38
N ILE A 46 -1.83 20.65 -5.33
CA ILE A 46 -2.66 21.86 -5.50
C ILE A 46 -1.99 22.89 -6.44
N SER A 47 -0.71 22.72 -6.79
CA SER A 47 -0.02 23.58 -7.76
C SER A 47 1.15 22.96 -8.56
N GLY A 48 1.26 21.64 -8.71
CA GLY A 48 2.33 21.00 -9.52
C GLY A 48 3.75 21.06 -8.93
N VAL A 49 3.86 21.29 -7.61
CA VAL A 49 5.13 21.55 -6.90
C VAL A 49 5.85 20.26 -6.47
N ILE A 50 5.09 19.19 -6.18
CA ILE A 50 5.64 17.89 -5.77
C ILE A 50 5.27 16.89 -6.86
N GLN A 51 6.13 16.80 -7.87
CA GLN A 51 5.85 16.10 -9.12
C GLN A 51 5.92 14.56 -9.01
N ASN A 52 6.57 14.07 -7.96
CA ASN A 52 6.72 12.63 -7.68
C ASN A 52 5.88 12.25 -6.45
N THR A 53 5.87 10.97 -6.09
CA THR A 53 5.22 10.47 -4.87
C THR A 53 6.22 10.53 -3.69
N PRO A 54 6.21 11.58 -2.84
CA PRO A 54 7.14 11.65 -1.72
C PRO A 54 6.72 10.67 -0.62
N LYS A 55 7.70 10.31 0.20
CA LYS A 55 7.52 9.38 1.32
C LYS A 55 7.86 10.08 2.62
N LEU A 56 6.98 9.98 3.60
CA LEU A 56 7.24 10.41 4.97
C LEU A 56 7.51 9.17 5.80
N GLU A 57 8.74 8.98 6.24
CA GLU A 57 9.20 7.78 6.94
C GLU A 57 9.56 8.09 8.39
N ASN A 58 9.17 7.21 9.31
CA ASN A 58 9.62 7.28 10.69
C ASN A 58 11.11 6.92 10.78
N VAL A 59 11.83 7.47 11.76
CA VAL A 59 13.25 7.20 12.04
C VAL A 59 13.59 5.70 12.00
N LEU A 60 12.69 4.82 12.45
CA LEU A 60 12.93 3.38 12.45
C LEU A 60 13.03 2.76 11.06
N VAL A 61 12.36 3.32 10.04
CA VAL A 61 12.52 2.86 8.65
C VAL A 61 13.96 3.09 8.18
N SER A 62 14.55 4.23 8.55
CA SER A 62 15.92 4.57 8.22
C SER A 62 16.94 3.73 9.00
N THR A 63 16.59 3.28 10.20
CA THR A 63 17.50 2.52 11.09
C THR A 63 17.45 1.03 10.85
N VAL A 64 16.33 0.45 10.41
CA VAL A 64 16.22 -0.99 10.09
C VAL A 64 17.22 -1.41 9.00
N LEU A 65 17.59 -0.48 8.11
CA LEU A 65 18.64 -0.71 7.11
C LEU A 65 20.07 -0.73 7.71
N GLN A 66 20.26 -0.08 8.86
CA GLN A 66 21.54 -0.01 9.58
C GLN A 66 21.48 -0.94 10.80
N SER A 67 21.81 -2.20 10.59
CA SER A 67 21.76 -3.22 11.63
C SER A 67 22.54 -2.83 12.89
N GLN A 68 21.88 -2.93 14.06
CA GLN A 68 22.39 -2.94 15.45
C GLN A 68 22.27 -1.61 16.23
N TYR A 69 21.18 -1.46 16.99
CA TYR A 69 21.01 -0.37 17.97
C TYR A 69 20.67 -0.85 19.38
N THR A 70 19.85 -1.90 19.53
CA THR A 70 19.50 -2.44 20.84
C THR A 70 19.35 -3.96 20.82
N ASN A 71 19.63 -4.59 21.96
CA ASN A 71 19.39 -6.02 22.22
C ASN A 71 18.10 -6.25 23.03
N SER A 72 17.27 -5.21 23.18
CA SER A 72 16.02 -5.29 23.93
C SER A 72 14.92 -5.97 23.12
N ASN A 73 14.13 -6.82 23.79
CA ASN A 73 12.92 -7.44 23.23
C ASN A 73 11.64 -6.62 23.52
N LYS A 74 11.79 -5.34 23.89
CA LYS A 74 10.68 -4.42 24.15
C LYS A 74 10.69 -3.31 23.10
N PRO A 75 9.52 -2.76 22.75
CA PRO A 75 9.44 -1.60 21.89
C PRO A 75 10.36 -0.47 22.38
N LEU A 76 11.05 0.18 21.45
CA LEU A 76 11.92 1.32 21.74
C LEU A 76 11.12 2.47 22.35
N THR A 77 11.66 3.05 23.41
CA THR A 77 11.07 4.21 24.08
C THR A 77 11.30 5.48 23.27
N ASP A 78 10.49 6.51 23.52
CA ASP A 78 10.66 7.82 22.89
C ASP A 78 12.06 8.40 23.07
N LEU A 79 12.72 8.15 24.21
CA LEU A 79 14.07 8.64 24.47
C LEU A 79 15.11 7.93 23.59
N GLU A 80 15.02 6.60 23.46
CA GLU A 80 15.91 5.84 22.59
C GLU A 80 15.72 6.22 21.12
N LEU A 81 14.49 6.54 20.71
CA LEU A 81 14.21 7.05 19.36
C LEU A 81 14.83 8.42 19.11
N ASP A 82 14.85 9.31 20.11
CA ASP A 82 15.54 10.61 20.02
C ASP A 82 17.06 10.43 19.90
N GLU A 83 17.66 9.56 20.72
CA GLU A 83 19.09 9.27 20.65
C GLU A 83 19.49 8.72 19.28
N ILE A 84 18.67 7.83 18.71
CA ILE A 84 18.88 7.30 17.36
C ILE A 84 18.77 8.40 16.31
N SER A 85 17.78 9.28 16.44
CA SER A 85 17.57 10.45 15.57
C SER A 85 18.79 11.36 15.56
N GLU A 86 19.35 11.65 16.74
CA GLU A 86 20.55 12.48 16.92
C GLU A 86 21.79 11.80 16.31
N ASN A 87 22.00 10.51 16.59
CA ASN A 87 23.14 9.76 16.09
C ASN A 87 23.19 9.68 14.56
N LEU A 88 22.01 9.56 13.93
CA LEU A 88 21.87 9.51 12.47
C LEU A 88 21.77 10.89 11.82
N ASN A 89 21.69 11.96 12.62
CA ASN A 89 21.45 13.32 12.16
C ASN A 89 20.20 13.42 11.25
N VAL A 90 19.14 12.71 11.64
CA VAL A 90 17.83 12.71 10.96
C VAL A 90 16.75 13.17 11.94
N GLY A 91 15.55 13.48 11.45
CA GLY A 91 14.39 13.73 12.30
C GLY A 91 13.68 12.44 12.72
N ARG A 92 12.75 12.54 13.69
CA ARG A 92 11.82 11.44 14.00
C ARG A 92 10.94 11.04 12.83
N TRP A 93 10.65 12.02 11.97
CA TRP A 93 9.96 11.87 10.70
C TRP A 93 10.77 12.55 9.62
N ASN A 94 10.99 11.86 8.50
CA ASN A 94 11.82 12.32 7.40
C ASN A 94 11.01 12.25 6.10
N LEU A 95 10.81 13.40 5.45
CA LEU A 95 10.17 13.47 4.15
C LEU A 95 11.23 13.34 3.05
N TYR A 96 11.06 12.34 2.18
CA TYR A 96 11.89 12.07 1.02
C TYR A 96 11.11 12.37 -0.26
N GLY A 97 11.64 13.26 -1.10
CA GLY A 97 11.08 13.57 -2.41
C GLY A 97 12.19 13.93 -3.40
N ALA A 98 11.85 13.88 -4.69
CA ALA A 98 12.76 14.27 -5.76
C ALA A 98 12.08 15.31 -6.66
N ILE A 99 12.83 16.34 -7.06
CA ILE A 99 12.40 17.33 -8.06
C ILE A 99 13.01 16.96 -9.42
N PRO A 100 12.20 16.57 -10.42
CA PRO A 100 12.65 16.37 -11.78
C PRO A 100 13.17 17.68 -12.42
N GLY A 101 14.27 17.61 -13.18
CA GLY A 101 14.71 18.70 -14.08
C GLY A 101 15.81 19.65 -13.57
N SER A 102 16.32 19.48 -12.34
CA SER A 102 17.50 20.23 -11.86
C SER A 102 18.82 19.52 -12.25
N PRO A 103 19.86 20.22 -12.70
CA PRO A 103 21.19 19.63 -12.90
C PRO A 103 21.78 19.26 -11.54
N GLY A 104 21.53 18.03 -11.10
CA GLY A 104 22.03 17.49 -9.83
C GLY A 104 21.07 16.60 -9.05
N GLY A 105 19.79 16.49 -9.44
CA GLY A 105 18.82 15.60 -8.78
C GLY A 105 18.73 15.83 -7.27
N THR A 106 18.11 16.94 -6.85
CA THR A 106 17.97 17.26 -5.42
C THR A 106 17.00 16.27 -4.77
N SER A 107 17.53 15.41 -3.90
CA SER A 107 16.72 14.74 -2.86
C SER A 107 16.46 15.77 -1.78
N ILE A 108 15.18 16.05 -1.50
CA ILE A 108 14.80 16.93 -0.42
C ILE A 108 14.57 16.04 0.81
N LEU A 109 15.33 16.31 1.87
CA LEU A 109 15.08 15.82 3.22
C LEU A 109 14.47 16.98 4.01
N LEU A 110 13.17 16.92 4.27
CA LEU A 110 12.53 17.79 5.25
C LEU A 110 12.24 16.94 6.49
N SER A 111 12.94 17.22 7.59
CA SER A 111 12.59 16.70 8.89
C SER A 111 11.60 17.67 9.53
N ASP A 112 10.30 17.39 9.38
CA ASP A 112 9.27 18.11 10.13
C ASP A 112 9.02 17.41 11.47
N ARG A 113 8.81 18.20 12.53
CA ARG A 113 8.62 17.70 13.89
C ARG A 113 7.15 17.38 14.21
N GLN A 114 6.18 17.79 13.38
CA GLN A 114 4.76 17.45 13.55
C GLN A 114 3.91 17.80 12.31
N SER A 115 3.32 16.81 11.65
CA SER A 115 2.28 17.06 10.64
C SER A 115 0.95 17.39 11.33
N ASN A 116 0.34 18.53 10.98
CA ASN A 116 -0.90 19.05 11.57
C ASN A 116 -2.19 18.40 11.02
N ASP A 117 -2.11 17.19 10.46
CA ASP A 117 -3.28 16.48 9.92
C ASP A 117 -3.94 15.60 10.99
N ARG A 118 -5.20 15.89 11.32
CA ARG A 118 -5.94 15.22 12.39
C ARG A 118 -6.22 13.76 12.08
N ASP A 119 -6.47 13.43 10.82
CA ASP A 119 -6.79 12.06 10.42
C ASP A 119 -5.53 11.19 10.38
N ALA A 120 -4.42 11.72 9.82
CA ALA A 120 -3.14 11.02 9.82
C ALA A 120 -2.60 10.77 11.25
N LYS A 121 -2.68 11.78 12.14
CA LYS A 121 -2.27 11.61 13.55
C LYS A 121 -3.15 10.60 14.27
N ALA A 122 -4.46 10.60 14.05
CA ALA A 122 -5.36 9.63 14.68
C ALA A 122 -5.08 8.19 14.21
N GLN A 123 -4.72 8.00 12.94
CA GLN A 123 -4.30 6.69 12.43
C GLN A 123 -2.96 6.25 13.00
N GLU A 124 -1.98 7.15 13.05
CA GLU A 124 -0.65 6.88 13.65
C GLU A 124 -0.76 6.51 15.14
N ASP A 125 -1.50 7.30 15.93
CA ASP A 125 -1.61 7.08 17.37
C ASP A 125 -2.31 5.75 17.68
N LEU A 126 -3.29 5.36 16.86
CA LEU A 126 -3.96 4.07 16.95
C LEU A 126 -3.00 2.92 16.63
N THR A 127 -2.33 2.98 15.49
CA THR A 127 -1.46 1.89 15.02
C THR A 127 -0.24 1.74 15.91
N ARG A 128 0.34 2.86 16.38
CA ARG A 128 1.43 2.86 17.35
C ARG A 128 1.05 2.18 18.65
N ARG A 129 -0.04 2.62 19.28
CA ARG A 129 -0.52 2.05 20.55
C ARG A 129 -0.75 0.55 20.47
N LEU A 130 -1.40 0.08 19.39
CA LEU A 130 -1.68 -1.34 19.18
C LEU A 130 -0.39 -2.13 18.90
N SER A 131 0.55 -1.60 18.11
CA SER A 131 1.84 -2.26 17.89
C SER A 131 2.62 -2.43 19.20
N GLU A 132 2.68 -1.38 20.03
CA GLU A 132 3.37 -1.39 21.32
C GLU A 132 2.70 -2.36 22.32
N GLU A 133 1.36 -2.40 22.39
CA GLU A 133 0.60 -3.32 23.25
C GLU A 133 0.89 -4.79 22.94
N TYR A 134 1.09 -5.12 21.66
CA TYR A 134 1.44 -6.47 21.20
C TYR A 134 2.96 -6.75 21.25
N GLY A 135 3.76 -5.77 21.70
CA GLY A 135 5.20 -5.90 21.88
C GLY A 135 6.01 -5.77 20.59
N PHE A 136 5.52 -5.02 19.61
CA PHE A 136 6.21 -4.73 18.36
C PHE A 136 6.65 -3.26 18.28
N ASP A 137 7.81 -3.02 17.68
CA ASP A 137 8.24 -1.66 17.35
C ASP A 137 7.32 -1.04 16.29
N PHE A 138 6.98 0.23 16.48
CA PHE A 138 6.15 0.96 15.53
C PHE A 138 6.98 1.49 14.36
N ILE A 139 6.98 0.74 13.26
CA ILE A 139 7.64 1.12 12.01
C ILE A 139 6.58 1.47 10.98
N SER A 140 6.55 2.72 10.54
CA SER A 140 5.55 3.19 9.58
C SER A 140 6.11 4.18 8.57
N MET A 141 5.47 4.22 7.41
CA MET A 141 5.68 5.22 6.38
C MET A 141 4.35 5.67 5.78
N PHE A 142 4.28 6.93 5.39
CA PHE A 142 3.21 7.46 4.56
C PHE A 142 3.75 7.66 3.15
N VAL A 143 3.12 7.02 2.17
CA VAL A 143 3.32 7.34 0.77
C VAL A 143 2.26 8.36 0.41
N VAL A 144 2.70 9.60 0.16
CA VAL A 144 1.78 10.70 -0.10
C VAL A 144 1.41 10.62 -1.56
N GLY A 145 0.22 10.08 -1.78
CA GLY A 145 -0.38 10.06 -3.08
C GLY A 145 -1.05 11.38 -3.36
N ALA A 146 -2.10 11.25 -4.14
CA ALA A 146 -2.86 12.35 -4.62
C ALA A 146 -3.67 13.02 -3.52
N ARG A 147 -4.93 12.62 -3.43
CA ARG A 147 -5.88 13.08 -2.42
C ARG A 147 -5.93 12.13 -1.24
N GLU A 148 -4.91 11.29 -1.13
CA GLU A 148 -4.85 10.17 -0.22
C GLU A 148 -3.40 9.94 0.19
N MET A 149 -3.23 9.30 1.34
CA MET A 149 -1.94 8.82 1.80
C MET A 149 -2.08 7.33 2.10
N HIS A 150 -1.18 6.53 1.53
CA HIS A 150 -1.07 5.13 1.93
C HIS A 150 -0.24 5.07 3.20
N HIS A 151 -0.92 4.87 4.34
CA HIS A 151 -0.26 4.59 5.61
C HIS A 151 0.15 3.11 5.65
N ILE A 152 1.44 2.85 5.48
CA ILE A 152 2.01 1.51 5.46
C ILE A 152 2.68 1.26 6.81
N VAL A 153 2.17 0.27 7.56
CA VAL A 153 2.73 -0.17 8.84
C VAL A 153 3.50 -1.48 8.63
N CYS A 154 4.77 -1.48 8.98
CA CYS A 154 5.67 -2.63 8.83
C CYS A 154 5.79 -3.37 10.16
N ILE A 155 5.12 -4.52 10.29
CA ILE A 155 5.22 -5.38 11.48
C ILE A 155 6.39 -6.36 11.27
N LEU A 156 7.48 -6.16 12.00
CA LEU A 156 8.62 -7.09 12.01
C LEU A 156 8.42 -8.13 13.12
N PHE A 157 8.52 -9.41 12.77
CA PHE A 157 8.34 -10.52 13.71
C PHE A 157 9.27 -11.69 13.34
N ASP A 158 9.59 -12.54 14.31
CA ASP A 158 10.38 -13.74 14.04
C ASP A 158 9.47 -14.85 13.49
N ARG A 159 9.78 -15.30 12.26
CA ARG A 159 9.07 -16.41 11.60
C ARG A 159 9.26 -17.75 12.31
N LYS A 160 10.35 -17.92 13.07
CA LYS A 160 10.64 -19.16 13.80
C LYS A 160 9.91 -19.25 15.14
N ASP A 161 9.57 -18.11 15.75
CA ASP A 161 8.83 -18.08 17.01
C ASP A 161 7.31 -18.20 16.77
N PRO A 162 6.66 -19.29 17.24
CA PRO A 162 5.22 -19.45 17.12
C PRO A 162 4.43 -18.35 17.83
N ASP A 163 4.90 -17.84 18.96
CA ASP A 163 4.18 -16.82 19.72
C ASP A 163 4.22 -15.47 19.00
N SER A 164 5.40 -15.04 18.52
CA SER A 164 5.55 -13.82 17.71
C SER A 164 4.63 -13.81 16.49
N ARG A 165 4.52 -14.93 15.77
CA ARG A 165 3.55 -15.06 14.65
C ARG A 165 2.10 -14.89 15.10
N ASN A 166 1.72 -15.54 16.20
CA ASN A 166 0.36 -15.45 16.72
C ASN A 166 0.01 -14.03 17.16
N ARG A 167 0.94 -13.32 17.82
CA ARG A 167 0.76 -11.91 18.19
C ARG A 167 0.63 -11.02 16.95
N ALA A 168 1.48 -11.20 15.95
CA ALA A 168 1.42 -10.43 14.70
C ALA A 168 0.10 -10.66 13.93
N CYS A 169 -0.36 -11.91 13.83
CA CYS A 169 -1.65 -12.23 13.19
C CYS A 169 -2.82 -11.58 13.94
N LYS A 170 -2.83 -11.65 15.29
CA LYS A 170 -3.87 -11.01 16.10
C LYS A 170 -3.85 -9.48 15.97
N LEU A 171 -2.67 -8.87 15.95
CA LEU A 171 -2.52 -7.43 15.74
C LEU A 171 -3.13 -7.01 14.39
N ILE A 172 -2.82 -7.72 13.31
CA ILE A 172 -3.39 -7.46 11.98
C ILE A 172 -4.92 -7.57 12.00
N GLN A 173 -5.48 -8.59 12.66
CA GLN A 173 -6.94 -8.75 12.78
C GLN A 173 -7.59 -7.59 13.52
N VAL A 174 -7.01 -7.15 14.64
CA VAL A 174 -7.53 -6.00 15.41
C VAL A 174 -7.43 -4.71 14.61
N LEU A 175 -6.31 -4.48 13.92
CA LEU A 175 -6.13 -3.30 13.05
C LEU A 175 -7.18 -3.26 11.93
N ILE A 176 -7.46 -4.41 11.29
CA ILE A 176 -8.49 -4.51 10.24
C ILE A 176 -9.88 -4.24 10.83
N ALA A 177 -10.21 -4.81 12.00
CA ALA A 177 -11.50 -4.59 12.64
C ALA A 177 -11.73 -3.12 12.99
N GLU A 178 -10.74 -2.47 13.61
CA GLU A 178 -10.78 -1.04 13.95
C GLU A 178 -10.89 -0.15 12.70
N ALA A 179 -10.20 -0.50 11.62
CA ALA A 179 -10.31 0.21 10.35
C ALA A 179 -11.70 0.01 9.71
N ALA A 180 -12.24 -1.22 9.75
CA ALA A 180 -13.55 -1.55 9.21
C ALA A 180 -14.68 -0.84 9.95
N ASP A 181 -14.62 -0.75 11.28
CA ASP A 181 -15.62 -0.03 12.09
C ASP A 181 -15.65 1.47 11.76
N ARG A 182 -14.50 2.04 11.37
CA ARG A 182 -14.39 3.45 10.97
C ARG A 182 -14.73 3.71 9.51
N ALA A 183 -14.72 2.67 8.66
CA ALA A 183 -14.81 2.80 7.20
C ALA A 183 -15.95 1.95 6.56
N GLY A 184 -16.84 1.35 7.35
CA GLY A 184 -17.92 0.51 6.86
C GLY A 184 -18.98 1.30 6.08
N PHE A 185 -18.93 1.26 4.75
CA PHE A 185 -19.91 1.90 3.86
C PHE A 185 -20.71 0.85 3.05
N ASN A 186 -22.01 1.11 2.84
CA ASN A 186 -22.87 0.46 1.84
C ASN A 186 -23.05 -1.07 1.93
N GLU A 187 -23.22 -1.64 3.14
CA GLU A 187 -23.73 -3.03 3.33
C GLU A 187 -23.05 -4.13 2.48
N ASN A 188 -21.72 -4.05 2.33
CA ASN A 188 -20.91 -4.97 1.51
C ASN A 188 -21.34 -5.03 0.03
N ALA A 189 -21.91 -3.96 -0.53
CA ALA A 189 -22.38 -3.91 -1.91
C ALA A 189 -21.28 -4.22 -2.93
N GLN A 190 -20.06 -3.73 -2.71
CA GLN A 190 -18.90 -4.01 -3.57
C GLN A 190 -18.54 -5.50 -3.58
N MET A 191 -18.54 -6.14 -2.40
CA MET A 191 -18.27 -7.58 -2.28
C MET A 191 -19.31 -8.41 -3.04
N LYS A 192 -20.61 -8.09 -2.85
CA LYS A 192 -21.72 -8.76 -3.56
C LYS A 192 -21.59 -8.64 -5.08
N LEU A 193 -21.23 -7.45 -5.58
CA LEU A 193 -21.02 -7.22 -7.01
C LEU A 193 -19.84 -8.06 -7.53
N ASN A 194 -18.71 -8.05 -6.82
CA ASN A 194 -17.50 -8.78 -7.22
C ASN A 194 -17.72 -10.30 -7.20
N GLU A 195 -18.42 -10.84 -6.21
CA GLU A 195 -18.79 -12.27 -6.16
C GLU A 195 -19.70 -12.65 -7.34
N LYS A 196 -20.65 -11.78 -7.70
CA LYS A 196 -21.52 -12.01 -8.87
C LYS A 196 -20.73 -12.02 -10.19
N LEU A 197 -19.82 -11.07 -10.38
CA LEU A 197 -18.91 -11.03 -11.52
C LEU A 197 -18.03 -12.28 -11.58
N LYS A 198 -17.45 -12.67 -10.45
CA LYS A 198 -16.61 -13.85 -10.32
C LYS A 198 -17.36 -15.13 -10.70
N ASN A 199 -18.55 -15.34 -10.16
CA ASN A 199 -19.37 -16.53 -10.46
C ASN A 199 -19.85 -16.56 -11.92
N THR A 200 -20.06 -15.39 -12.54
CA THR A 200 -20.45 -15.30 -13.95
C THR A 200 -19.28 -15.65 -14.87
N HIS A 201 -18.08 -15.15 -14.56
CA HIS A 201 -16.90 -15.35 -15.40
C HIS A 201 -16.16 -16.67 -15.15
N ASP A 202 -16.22 -17.18 -13.92
CA ASP A 202 -15.57 -18.42 -13.48
C ASP A 202 -16.55 -19.29 -12.68
N PRO A 203 -17.53 -19.92 -13.37
CA PRO A 203 -18.57 -20.73 -12.72
C PRO A 203 -18.03 -22.01 -12.06
N LYS A 204 -16.85 -22.48 -12.47
CA LYS A 204 -16.17 -23.63 -11.86
C LYS A 204 -15.32 -23.22 -10.65
N GLY A 205 -14.96 -21.95 -10.52
CA GLY A 205 -14.17 -21.42 -9.40
C GLY A 205 -12.69 -21.80 -9.46
N THR A 206 -12.13 -22.02 -10.66
CA THR A 206 -10.76 -22.51 -10.84
C THR A 206 -9.70 -21.42 -10.65
N LEU A 207 -10.03 -20.16 -10.94
CA LEU A 207 -9.04 -19.08 -10.98
C LEU A 207 -8.90 -18.43 -9.59
N CYS A 208 -7.83 -18.74 -8.87
CA CYS A 208 -7.43 -18.05 -7.63
C CYS A 208 -8.58 -17.81 -6.63
N PRO A 209 -9.31 -18.86 -6.19
CA PRO A 209 -10.38 -18.70 -5.19
C PRO A 209 -9.82 -18.07 -3.90
N GLY A 210 -10.54 -17.08 -3.34
CA GLY A 210 -10.17 -16.40 -2.10
C GLY A 210 -9.26 -15.19 -2.24
N LYS A 211 -8.76 -14.88 -3.44
CA LYS A 211 -8.00 -13.64 -3.68
C LYS A 211 -8.88 -12.42 -3.34
N ASN A 212 -8.36 -11.51 -2.52
CA ASN A 212 -9.08 -10.33 -2.00
C ASN A 212 -10.37 -10.66 -1.23
N GLY A 213 -10.49 -11.88 -0.69
CA GLY A 213 -11.68 -12.34 0.02
C GLY A 213 -12.87 -12.71 -0.87
N ILE A 214 -12.71 -12.73 -2.20
CA ILE A 214 -13.78 -13.08 -3.14
C ILE A 214 -13.76 -14.59 -3.39
N TRP A 215 -14.83 -15.27 -3.00
CA TRP A 215 -14.96 -16.72 -3.11
C TRP A 215 -16.01 -17.13 -4.16
N PRO A 216 -15.75 -18.16 -4.98
CA PRO A 216 -16.77 -18.74 -5.85
C PRO A 216 -17.89 -19.39 -5.04
N ALA A 217 -19.11 -19.43 -5.57
CA ALA A 217 -20.29 -19.96 -4.89
C ALA A 217 -20.17 -21.43 -4.45
N ASN A 218 -19.29 -22.20 -5.10
CA ASN A 218 -19.09 -23.62 -4.82
C ASN A 218 -18.14 -23.86 -3.62
N TYR A 219 -17.53 -22.82 -3.06
CA TYR A 219 -16.62 -22.91 -1.92
C TYR A 219 -17.34 -22.51 -0.62
N ARG A 220 -17.03 -23.21 0.48
CA ARG A 220 -17.45 -22.78 1.81
C ARG A 220 -16.61 -21.59 2.23
N LYS A 221 -17.24 -20.52 2.74
CA LYS A 221 -16.55 -19.30 3.21
C LYS A 221 -15.94 -19.46 4.62
N GLU A 222 -16.16 -20.60 5.26
CA GLU A 222 -15.95 -20.82 6.70
C GLU A 222 -14.80 -21.80 7.02
N ASP A 223 -14.14 -22.37 6.00
CA ASP A 223 -12.96 -23.24 6.14
C ASP A 223 -11.67 -22.44 5.89
#